data_AF-A0A962UCY9-F1
#
_entry.id   AF-A0A962UCY9-F1
#
_cell.length_a   1.000
_cell.length_b   1.000
_cell.length_c   1.000
_cell.angle_alpha   90.00
_cell.angle_beta   90.00
_cell.angle_gamma   90.00
#
_symmetry.space_group_name_H-M   'P 1'
#
loop_
_entity.id
_entity.type
_entity.pdbx_description
1 polymer ?
#
loop_
_entity_poly.entity_id
_entity_poly.type
_entity_poly.pdbx_seq_one_letter_code
_entity_poly.pdbx_strand_id
1 'polypeptide(L)'
;MGKSNFANQCAIRVGVALTRSGVSTTTLRGVTHCWQHPKREGHVLRASELASALMRAQIDGLGRAQTLGAKDFKTQLAGKTGIIFFRDYWQRSRDRDGAPTGDHIDLWNESRLTDWSSWIRVQLGIVMPGFWSDLEKAKSITFWEVK
;
A
#
# COMPACT_ATOMS: atom_id res chain seq x y z
N MET A 1 5.00 23.13 -13.69
CA MET A 1 4.96 22.42 -12.39
C MET A 1 3.56 21.85 -12.19
N GLY A 2 3.39 20.54 -12.31
CA GLY A 2 2.08 19.89 -12.12
C GLY A 2 1.75 19.80 -10.64
N LYS A 3 0.64 20.42 -10.20
CA LYS A 3 0.12 20.20 -8.85
C LYS A 3 -0.28 18.74 -8.72
N SER A 4 0.15 18.07 -7.63
CA SER A 4 -0.32 16.71 -7.33
C SER A 4 -1.81 16.76 -7.07
N ASN A 5 -2.62 16.23 -8.00
CA ASN A 5 -4.07 16.15 -7.84
C ASN A 5 -4.51 15.10 -6.80
N PHE A 6 -3.55 14.27 -6.35
CA PHE A 6 -3.79 13.20 -5.38
C PHE A 6 -2.85 13.36 -4.20
N ALA A 7 -3.42 13.58 -3.01
CA ALA A 7 -2.65 13.68 -1.77
C ALA A 7 -1.95 12.37 -1.40
N ASN A 8 -2.46 11.21 -1.85
CA ASN A 8 -1.83 9.90 -1.65
C ASN A 8 -1.65 9.19 -3.00
N GLN A 9 -0.42 8.81 -3.33
CA GLN A 9 0.00 8.18 -4.59
C GLN A 9 0.51 6.75 -4.35
N CYS A 10 0.45 6.23 -3.12
CA CYS A 10 0.89 4.87 -2.79
C CYS A 10 0.22 3.81 -3.68
N ALA A 11 -1.11 3.87 -3.81
CA ALA A 11 -1.87 2.99 -4.69
C ALA A 11 -1.56 3.20 -6.18
N ILE A 12 -1.24 4.43 -6.60
CA ILE A 12 -0.85 4.73 -7.98
C ILE A 12 0.49 4.05 -8.30
N ARG A 13 1.49 4.19 -7.41
CA ARG A 13 2.81 3.58 -7.60
C ARG A 13 2.72 2.05 -7.68
N VAL A 14 1.96 1.42 -6.78
CA VAL A 14 1.75 -0.04 -6.82
C VAL A 14 0.97 -0.47 -8.05
N GLY A 15 -0.09 0.26 -8.45
CA GLY A 15 -0.85 -0.06 -9.64
C GLY A 15 -0.06 0.09 -10.95
N VAL A 16 0.83 1.09 -11.03
CA VAL A 16 1.80 1.23 -12.14
C VAL A 16 2.81 0.08 -12.12
N ALA A 17 3.31 -0.31 -10.94
CA ALA A 17 4.23 -1.44 -10.83
C ALA A 17 3.59 -2.75 -11.29
N LEU A 18 2.36 -3.04 -10.86
CA LEU A 18 1.56 -4.19 -11.32
C LEU A 18 1.43 -4.20 -12.85
N THR A 19 1.05 -3.06 -13.42
CA THR A 19 0.90 -2.90 -14.88
C THR A 19 2.21 -3.18 -15.61
N ARG A 20 3.34 -2.66 -15.11
CA ARG A 20 4.66 -2.88 -15.69
C ARG A 20 5.14 -4.33 -15.56
N SER A 21 4.67 -5.05 -14.54
CA SER A 21 4.92 -6.48 -14.35
C SER A 21 3.96 -7.37 -15.16
N GLY A 22 3.15 -6.80 -16.07
CA GLY A 22 2.23 -7.55 -16.93
C GLY A 22 0.84 -7.79 -16.33
N VAL A 23 0.57 -7.29 -15.12
CA VAL A 23 -0.74 -7.42 -14.46
C VAL A 23 -1.65 -6.28 -14.87
N SER A 24 -2.67 -6.57 -15.67
CA SER A 24 -3.64 -5.57 -16.08
C SER A 24 -4.55 -5.15 -14.92
N THR A 25 -4.31 -3.97 -14.36
CA THR A 25 -5.14 -3.42 -13.27
C THR A 25 -6.60 -3.16 -13.68
N THR A 26 -6.93 -3.14 -14.97
CA THR A 26 -8.31 -2.95 -15.46
C THR A 26 -9.20 -4.18 -15.24
N THR A 27 -8.61 -5.35 -15.00
CA THR A 27 -9.34 -6.58 -14.68
C THR A 27 -9.70 -6.66 -13.20
N LEU A 28 -9.06 -5.83 -12.36
CA LEU A 28 -9.34 -5.73 -10.94
C LEU A 28 -10.73 -5.11 -10.74
N ARG A 29 -11.61 -5.84 -10.06
CA ARG A 29 -12.97 -5.37 -9.75
C ARG A 29 -12.97 -4.47 -8.52
N GLY A 30 -13.68 -3.35 -8.59
CA GLY A 30 -13.89 -2.44 -7.45
C GLY A 30 -12.72 -1.49 -7.17
N VAL A 31 -11.89 -1.19 -8.17
CA VAL A 31 -10.83 -0.18 -8.07
C VAL A 31 -11.20 1.11 -8.82
N THR A 32 -10.93 2.24 -8.20
CA THR A 32 -11.08 3.56 -8.82
C THR A 32 -9.77 3.98 -9.48
N HIS A 33 -9.80 4.22 -10.79
CA HIS A 33 -8.67 4.78 -11.53
C HIS A 33 -8.75 6.30 -11.60
N CYS A 34 -7.61 6.96 -11.76
CA CYS A 34 -7.57 8.39 -12.05
C CYS A 34 -8.32 8.70 -13.35
N TRP A 35 -8.97 9.86 -13.41
CA TRP A 35 -9.69 10.32 -14.61
C TRP A 35 -8.79 11.00 -15.64
N GLN A 36 -7.53 11.25 -15.29
CA GLN A 36 -6.58 12.00 -16.14
C GLN A 36 -5.79 11.12 -17.09
N HIS A 37 -5.72 9.81 -16.82
CA HIS A 37 -4.91 8.87 -17.58
C HIS A 37 -5.73 7.63 -17.95
N PRO A 38 -5.40 6.95 -19.06
CA PRO A 38 -5.97 5.65 -19.41
C PRO A 38 -5.87 4.65 -18.26
N LYS A 39 -6.96 3.92 -17.98
CA LYS A 39 -6.99 2.92 -16.89
C LYS A 39 -5.87 1.88 -16.99
N ARG A 40 -5.47 1.54 -18.22
CA ARG A 40 -4.36 0.61 -18.52
C ARG A 40 -3.01 1.05 -17.98
N GLU A 41 -2.85 2.32 -17.57
CA GLU A 41 -1.60 2.82 -16.99
C GLU A 41 -1.49 2.50 -15.49
N GLY A 42 -2.52 1.93 -14.86
CA GLY A 42 -2.44 1.46 -13.48
C GLY A 42 -2.58 2.53 -12.42
N HIS A 43 -3.10 3.71 -12.76
CA HIS A 43 -3.28 4.80 -11.79
C HIS A 43 -4.48 4.56 -10.86
N VAL A 44 -4.35 3.61 -9.93
CA VAL A 44 -5.36 3.31 -8.90
C VAL A 44 -5.26 4.31 -7.76
N LEU A 45 -6.40 4.87 -7.31
CA LEU A 45 -6.41 6.00 -6.39
C LEU A 45 -6.39 5.62 -4.91
N ARG A 46 -6.99 4.48 -4.54
CA ARG A 46 -7.25 4.13 -3.14
C ARG A 46 -6.52 2.84 -2.75
N ALA A 47 -5.75 2.90 -1.67
CA ALA A 47 -4.99 1.77 -1.15
C ALA A 47 -5.90 0.61 -0.70
N SER A 48 -6.97 0.90 0.02
CA SER A 48 -7.96 -0.09 0.46
C SER A 48 -8.70 -0.78 -0.68
N GLU A 49 -9.05 -0.05 -1.75
CA GLU A 49 -9.66 -0.64 -2.95
C GLU A 49 -8.70 -1.58 -3.66
N LEU A 50 -7.45 -1.14 -3.84
CA LEU A 50 -6.40 -1.96 -4.45
C LEU A 50 -6.16 -3.23 -3.63
N ALA A 51 -5.98 -3.11 -2.32
CA ALA A 51 -5.81 -4.24 -1.41
C ALA A 51 -7.01 -5.20 -1.50
N SER A 52 -8.24 -4.68 -1.43
CA SER A 52 -9.45 -5.48 -1.54
C SER A 52 -9.53 -6.22 -2.88
N ALA A 53 -9.10 -5.59 -3.97
CA ALA A 53 -9.06 -6.23 -5.28
C ALA A 53 -7.98 -7.32 -5.36
N LEU A 54 -6.79 -7.10 -4.79
CA LEU A 54 -5.73 -8.10 -4.70
C LEU A 54 -6.14 -9.33 -3.87
N MET A 55 -6.99 -9.17 -2.85
CA MET A 55 -7.54 -10.32 -2.10
C MET A 55 -8.40 -11.24 -2.97
N ARG A 56 -9.04 -10.70 -4.03
CA ARG A 56 -9.97 -11.43 -4.90
C ARG A 56 -9.35 -11.86 -6.22
N ALA A 57 -8.27 -11.20 -6.64
CA ALA A 57 -7.65 -11.45 -7.93
C ALA A 57 -6.80 -12.72 -7.90
N GLN A 58 -6.83 -13.47 -9.00
CA GLN A 58 -5.85 -14.50 -9.29
C GLN A 58 -4.80 -13.88 -10.19
N ILE A 59 -3.63 -13.58 -9.62
CA ILE A 59 -2.50 -12.97 -10.32
C ILE A 59 -1.35 -13.98 -10.26
N ASP A 60 -0.85 -14.39 -11.42
CA ASP A 60 0.30 -15.29 -11.50
C ASP A 60 1.53 -14.65 -10.83
N GLY A 61 2.27 -15.44 -10.04
CA GLY A 61 3.40 -14.96 -9.24
C GLY A 61 3.02 -14.22 -7.95
N LEU A 62 1.74 -13.92 -7.71
CA LEU A 62 1.27 -13.34 -6.45
C LEU A 62 0.70 -14.43 -5.53
N GLY A 63 1.32 -14.60 -4.38
CA GLY A 63 0.89 -15.51 -3.33
C GLY A 63 -0.44 -15.10 -2.70
N ARG A 64 -1.01 -16.01 -1.90
CA ARG A 64 -2.24 -15.75 -1.14
C ARG A 64 -2.02 -14.63 -0.12
N ALA A 65 -3.07 -13.85 0.12
CA ALA A 65 -3.10 -12.85 1.17
C ALA A 65 -2.86 -13.48 2.55
N GLN A 66 -1.92 -12.92 3.30
CA GLN A 66 -1.57 -13.31 4.67
C GLN A 66 -1.90 -12.14 5.59
N THR A 67 -2.82 -12.35 6.53
CA THR A 67 -3.09 -11.37 7.58
C THR A 67 -2.06 -11.54 8.68
N LEU A 68 -1.31 -10.48 8.97
CA LEU A 68 -0.27 -10.47 9.98
C LEU A 68 -0.70 -9.61 11.18
N GLY A 69 -0.30 -10.06 12.37
CA GLY A 69 -0.35 -9.22 13.56
C GLY A 69 0.60 -8.03 13.39
N ALA A 70 0.20 -6.86 13.90
CA ALA A 70 1.04 -5.67 13.82
C ALA A 70 2.33 -5.82 14.65
N LYS A 71 2.28 -6.65 15.71
CA LYS A 71 3.45 -7.09 16.46
C LYS A 71 4.18 -8.20 15.69
N ASP A 72 5.48 -8.05 15.48
CA ASP A 72 6.38 -9.05 14.87
C ASP A 72 6.20 -9.33 13.36
N PHE A 73 5.39 -8.55 12.62
CA PHE A 73 5.22 -8.77 11.17
C PHE A 73 6.55 -8.73 10.41
N LYS A 74 7.49 -7.89 10.84
CA LYS A 74 8.82 -7.78 10.23
C LYS A 74 9.60 -9.08 10.30
N THR A 75 9.56 -9.75 11.46
CA THR A 75 10.22 -11.04 11.66
C THR A 75 9.56 -12.11 10.82
N GLN A 76 8.22 -12.10 10.70
CA GLN A 76 7.47 -13.02 9.85
C GLN A 76 7.73 -12.79 8.34
N LEU A 77 8.05 -11.56 7.96
CA LEU A 77 8.35 -11.15 6.58
C LEU A 77 9.85 -11.09 6.25
N ALA A 78 10.71 -11.52 7.18
CA ALA A 78 12.13 -11.61 6.93
C ALA A 78 12.40 -12.61 5.79
N GLY A 79 13.22 -12.21 4.81
CA GLY A 79 13.51 -13.04 3.63
C GLY A 79 12.34 -13.19 2.65
N LYS A 80 11.29 -12.36 2.77
CA LYS A 80 10.16 -12.33 1.84
C LYS A 80 10.13 -11.02 1.06
N THR A 81 9.71 -11.10 -0.19
CA THR A 81 9.39 -9.93 -1.03
C THR A 81 7.93 -9.98 -1.46
N GLY A 82 7.31 -8.83 -1.71
CA GLY A 82 5.91 -8.83 -2.07
C GLY A 82 5.21 -7.47 -2.04
N ILE A 83 3.90 -7.50 -1.87
CA ILE A 83 3.04 -6.33 -1.66
C ILE A 83 2.56 -6.36 -0.21
N ILE A 84 2.59 -5.21 0.46
CA ILE A 84 2.14 -5.07 1.84
C ILE A 84 1.11 -3.95 1.96
N PHE A 85 0.05 -4.20 2.71
CA PHE A 85 -1.04 -3.28 2.99
C PHE A 85 -1.21 -3.09 4.49
N PHE A 86 -1.31 -1.85 4.92
CA PHE A 86 -1.55 -1.43 6.29
C PHE A 86 -2.88 -0.71 6.34
N ARG A 87 -3.83 -1.27 7.09
CA ARG A 87 -5.16 -0.68 7.29
C ARG A 87 -5.19 0.12 8.58
N ASP A 88 -5.85 1.28 8.54
CA ASP A 88 -6.09 2.13 9.72
C ASP A 88 -4.79 2.40 10.51
N TYR A 89 -3.71 2.74 9.80
CA TYR A 89 -2.37 2.89 10.35
C TYR A 89 -2.12 4.27 10.97
N TRP A 90 -2.62 5.34 10.34
CA TRP A 90 -2.35 6.71 10.77
C TRP A 90 -3.62 7.57 10.83
N GLN A 91 -3.61 8.58 11.69
CA GLN A 91 -4.76 9.46 11.90
C GLN A 91 -4.79 10.57 10.84
N ARG A 92 -5.86 10.62 10.04
CA ARG A 92 -6.10 11.72 9.10
C ARG A 92 -6.63 12.94 9.86
N SER A 93 -6.45 14.12 9.26
CA SER A 93 -6.93 15.39 9.84
C SER A 93 -8.44 15.47 10.11
N ARG A 94 -9.23 14.53 9.55
CA ARG A 94 -10.69 14.45 9.72
C ARG A 94 -11.12 13.28 10.63
N ASP A 95 -10.18 12.48 11.10
CA ASP A 95 -10.46 11.32 11.93
C ASP A 95 -10.72 11.75 13.38
N ARG A 96 -11.57 11.00 14.08
CA ARG A 96 -11.74 11.16 15.53
C ARG A 96 -10.50 10.63 16.25
N ASP A 97 -10.20 11.22 17.40
CA ASP A 97 -9.08 10.79 18.24
C ASP A 97 -9.22 9.30 18.62
N GLY A 98 -8.15 8.54 18.37
CA GLY A 98 -8.11 7.10 18.59
C GLY A 98 -8.78 6.24 17.50
N ALA A 99 -9.26 6.82 16.40
CA ALA A 99 -9.90 6.10 15.30
C ALA A 99 -9.26 6.42 13.93
N PRO A 100 -8.00 6.02 13.69
CA PRO A 100 -7.32 6.28 12.42
C PRO A 100 -7.99 5.57 11.25
N THR A 101 -8.06 6.24 10.09
CA THR A 101 -8.57 5.68 8.81
C THR A 101 -7.53 5.78 7.68
N GLY A 102 -6.28 6.06 8.05
CA GLY A 102 -5.16 6.18 7.14
C GLY A 102 -4.63 4.83 6.67
N ASP A 103 -5.00 4.43 5.45
CA ASP A 103 -4.47 3.24 4.79
C ASP A 103 -3.14 3.51 4.06
N HIS A 104 -2.32 2.47 3.89
CA HIS A 104 -1.15 2.49 3.00
C HIS A 104 -0.90 1.14 2.32
N ILE A 105 -0.49 1.16 1.05
CA ILE A 105 -0.06 -0.02 0.30
C ILE A 105 1.30 0.23 -0.36
N ASP A 106 2.18 -0.76 -0.34
CA ASP A 106 3.54 -0.63 -0.88
C ASP A 106 4.14 -1.96 -1.37
N LEU A 107 5.29 -1.87 -2.02
CA LEU A 107 6.17 -2.99 -2.31
C LEU A 107 7.12 -3.25 -1.13
N TRP A 108 7.34 -4.52 -0.82
CA TRP A 108 8.17 -5.00 0.28
C TRP A 108 9.37 -5.80 -0.26
N ASN A 109 10.59 -5.51 0.19
CA ASN A 109 11.80 -6.24 -0.19
C ASN A 109 12.78 -6.53 0.97
N GLU A 110 12.30 -7.17 2.04
CA GLU A 110 13.10 -7.74 3.15
C GLU A 110 13.77 -6.74 4.10
N SER A 111 14.42 -5.69 3.62
CA SER A 111 15.25 -4.80 4.45
C SER A 111 14.84 -3.33 4.38
N ARG A 112 14.11 -2.95 3.33
CA ARG A 112 13.64 -1.59 3.12
C ARG A 112 12.29 -1.64 2.44
N LEU A 113 11.32 -0.93 2.97
CA LEU A 113 10.30 -0.40 2.09
C LEU A 113 11.03 0.67 1.25
N THR A 114 11.50 0.32 0.06
CA THR A 114 12.48 1.09 -0.75
C THR A 114 12.08 2.57 -0.94
N ASP A 115 10.79 2.87 -0.78
CA ASP A 115 10.24 4.21 -0.96
C ASP A 115 9.56 4.79 0.30
N TRP A 116 9.36 4.03 1.37
CA TRP A 116 8.41 4.41 2.42
C TRP A 116 8.93 5.49 3.37
N SER A 117 10.23 5.50 3.70
CA SER A 117 10.82 6.58 4.51
C SER A 117 10.78 7.92 3.76
N SER A 118 10.96 7.88 2.43
CA SER A 118 10.89 9.04 1.55
C SER A 118 9.44 9.47 1.32
N TRP A 119 8.55 8.53 0.99
CA TRP A 119 7.12 8.74 0.80
C TRP A 119 6.44 9.31 2.05
N ILE A 120 6.71 8.77 3.24
CA ILE A 120 6.10 9.26 4.48
C ILE A 120 6.68 10.58 4.94
N ARG A 121 8.00 10.79 4.80
CA ARG A 121 8.58 12.12 5.04
C ARG A 121 7.97 13.17 4.11
N VAL A 122 7.85 12.84 2.81
CA VAL A 122 7.45 13.81 1.77
C VAL A 122 5.94 14.02 1.71
N GLN A 123 5.13 12.99 1.92
CA GLN A 123 3.68 13.05 1.72
C GLN A 123 2.88 13.16 3.03
N LEU A 124 3.36 12.57 4.13
CA LEU A 124 2.69 12.63 5.43
C LEU A 124 3.32 13.65 6.38
N GLY A 125 4.47 14.25 6.04
CA GLY A 125 5.18 15.21 6.89
C GLY A 125 5.74 14.61 8.18
N ILE A 126 5.78 13.27 8.29
CA ILE A 126 6.20 12.57 9.52
C ILE A 126 7.71 12.33 9.42
N VAL A 127 8.50 13.12 10.16
CA VAL A 127 9.93 12.89 10.38
C VAL A 127 10.11 12.41 11.81
N MET A 128 10.06 11.09 12.07
CA MET A 128 10.17 10.57 13.45
C MET A 128 11.11 9.35 13.59
N PRO A 129 12.11 9.40 14.49
CA PRO A 129 12.66 8.20 15.12
C PRO A 129 11.53 7.45 15.84
N GLY A 130 11.36 6.14 15.62
CA GLY A 130 10.23 5.36 16.19
C GLY A 130 9.08 5.08 15.22
N PHE A 131 9.16 5.57 13.98
CA PHE A 131 8.21 5.31 12.89
C PHE A 131 7.82 3.82 12.72
N TRP A 132 8.81 2.95 12.89
CA TRP A 132 8.64 1.52 12.84
C TRP A 132 7.77 0.94 13.98
N SER A 133 7.83 1.56 15.17
CA SER A 133 6.96 1.23 16.30
C SER A 133 5.55 1.76 16.11
N ASP A 134 5.37 2.86 15.36
CA ASP A 134 4.03 3.34 15.00
C ASP A 134 3.31 2.39 14.04
N LEU A 135 4.03 1.68 13.16
CA LEU A 135 3.42 0.66 12.28
C LEU A 135 2.79 -0.50 13.06
N GLU A 136 3.28 -0.76 14.28
CA GLU A 136 2.68 -1.73 15.19
C GLU A 136 1.29 -1.27 15.69
N LYS A 137 0.90 -0.01 15.45
CA LYS A 137 -0.45 0.52 15.73
C LYS A 137 -1.45 0.25 14.59
N ALA A 138 -1.01 -0.29 13.45
CA ALA A 138 -1.93 -0.63 12.37
C ALA A 138 -2.94 -1.67 12.86
N LYS A 139 -4.22 -1.44 12.57
CA LYS A 139 -5.29 -2.35 12.99
C LYS A 139 -5.15 -3.73 12.37
N SER A 140 -4.61 -3.80 11.16
CA SER A 140 -4.25 -5.05 10.51
C SER A 140 -3.26 -4.82 9.38
N ILE A 141 -2.38 -5.80 9.18
CA ILE A 141 -1.44 -5.84 8.07
C ILE A 141 -1.83 -7.00 7.16
N THR A 142 -1.82 -6.79 5.85
CA THR A 142 -2.03 -7.83 4.84
C THR A 142 -0.83 -7.89 3.92
N PHE A 143 -0.30 -9.08 3.68
CA PHE A 143 0.87 -9.30 2.85
C PHE A 143 0.57 -10.31 1.74
N TRP A 144 1.07 -10.02 0.54
CA TRP A 144 1.07 -10.94 -0.60
C TRP A 144 2.51 -11.15 -1.03
N GLU A 145 3.02 -12.37 -0.84
CA GLU A 145 4.36 -12.75 -1.28
C GLU A 145 4.43 -12.76 -2.81
N VAL A 146 5.49 -12.25 -3.41
CA VAL A 146 5.76 -12.39 -4.86
C VAL A 146 6.82 -13.47 -5.06
N LYS A 147 6.58 -14.39 -5.99
CA LYS A 147 7.47 -15.53 -6.30
C LYS A 147 7.78 -15.63 -7.78
#